data_AF-T1AZ96-F1
#
_entry.id   AF-T1AZ96-F1
#
_cell.length_a   1.000
_cell.length_b   1.000
_cell.length_c   1.000
_cell.angle_alpha   90.00
_cell.angle_beta   90.00
_cell.angle_gamma   90.00
#
_symmetry.space_group_name_H-M   'P 1'
#
loop_
_entity.id
_entity.type
_entity.pdbx_description
1 polymer ?
#
loop_
_entity_poly.entity_id
_entity_poly.type
_entity_poly.pdbx_seq_one_letter_code
_entity_poly.pdbx_strand_id
1 'polypeptide(L)' 'MVNNMQRAIVLDALPPLPEGVEANDPNDAFLLAMALAGEADYLVTGDRRSGLLQRGSIGRTRIVTPATFCAEAL' A
#
# COMPACT_ATOMS: atom_id res chain seq x y z
N MET A 1 3.06 4.95 16.81
CA MET A 1 1.71 5.55 16.90
C MET A 1 0.75 4.62 16.18
N VAL A 2 -0.13 3.91 16.90
CA VAL A 2 -1.20 3.10 16.28
C VAL A 2 -2.42 4.00 16.14
N ASN A 3 -2.80 4.31 14.90
CA ASN A 3 -3.89 5.23 14.60
C ASN A 3 -5.23 4.65 15.12
N ASN A 4 -6.02 5.45 15.86
CA ASN A 4 -7.31 5.03 16.43
C ASN A 4 -8.43 5.12 15.37
N MET A 5 -8.22 4.50 14.21
CA MET A 5 -9.18 4.45 13.10
C MET A 5 -10.27 3.42 13.38
N GLN A 6 -11.10 3.66 14.40
CA GLN A 6 -12.31 2.85 14.58
C GLN A 6 -13.38 3.32 13.59
N ARG A 7 -13.73 2.47 12.63
CA ARG A 7 -14.83 2.65 11.65
C ARG A 7 -14.66 3.76 10.60
N ALA A 8 -13.43 4.22 10.32
CA ALA A 8 -13.20 5.11 9.18
C ALA A 8 -13.40 4.33 7.86
N ILE A 9 -14.47 4.64 7.12
CA ILE A 9 -14.65 4.21 5.73
C ILE A 9 -14.06 5.32 4.86
N VAL A 10 -12.80 5.16 4.47
CA VAL A 10 -12.07 6.18 3.67
C VAL A 10 -12.01 5.80 2.19
N LEU A 11 -12.44 4.58 1.84
CA LEU A 11 -12.36 4.03 0.48
C LEU A 11 -13.06 4.93 -0.55
N ASP A 12 -14.24 5.46 -0.22
CA ASP A 12 -15.01 6.33 -1.11
C ASP A 12 -14.41 7.75 -1.25
N ALA A 13 -13.42 8.10 -0.42
CA ALA A 13 -12.75 9.40 -0.42
C ALA A 13 -11.31 9.32 -0.96
N LEU A 14 -10.85 8.15 -1.41
CA LEU A 14 -9.51 8.00 -1.96
C LEU A 14 -9.42 8.67 -3.34
N PRO A 15 -8.36 9.44 -3.60
CA PRO A 15 -8.10 9.87 -4.96
C PRO A 15 -7.87 8.64 -5.86
N PRO A 16 -8.24 8.72 -7.15
CA PRO A 16 -7.91 7.66 -8.09
C PRO A 16 -6.39 7.48 -8.16
N LEU A 17 -5.96 6.29 -8.58
CA LEU A 17 -4.54 6.06 -8.86
C LEU A 17 -4.05 7.03 -9.94
N PRO A 18 -2.80 7.51 -9.85
CA PRO A 18 -2.20 8.33 -10.90
C PRO A 18 -2.21 7.61 -12.25
N GLU A 19 -2.24 8.37 -13.34
CA GLU A 19 -2.19 7.82 -14.68
C GLU A 19 -0.93 6.94 -14.89
N GLY A 20 -1.10 5.78 -15.51
CA GLY A 20 -0.04 4.78 -15.70
C GLY A 20 0.27 3.92 -14.47
N VAL A 21 -0.41 4.13 -13.34
CA VAL A 21 -0.33 3.26 -12.18
C VAL A 21 -1.53 2.31 -12.16
N GLU A 22 -1.26 1.04 -12.47
CA GLU A 22 -2.26 -0.02 -12.38
C GLU A 22 -1.90 -1.05 -11.29
N ALA A 23 -2.94 -1.63 -10.71
CA ALA A 23 -2.85 -2.81 -9.86
C ALA A 23 -3.09 -4.06 -10.72
N ASN A 24 -2.24 -5.08 -10.56
CA ASN A 24 -2.40 -6.33 -11.31
C ASN A 24 -3.69 -7.06 -10.90
N ASP A 25 -4.02 -7.03 -9.61
CA ASP A 25 -5.34 -7.40 -9.09
C ASP A 25 -6.15 -6.12 -8.87
N PRO A 26 -7.33 -5.95 -9.51
CA PRO A 26 -8.19 -4.80 -9.27
C PRO A 26 -8.57 -4.60 -7.79
N ASN A 27 -8.61 -5.68 -7.01
CA ASN A 27 -8.90 -5.61 -5.57
C ASN A 27 -7.77 -4.99 -4.76
N ASP A 28 -6.57 -4.83 -5.32
CA ASP A 28 -5.43 -4.17 -4.65
C ASP A 28 -5.33 -2.68 -4.96
N ALA A 29 -6.11 -2.16 -5.90
CA ALA A 29 -6.03 -0.77 -6.32
C ALA A 29 -6.22 0.21 -5.16
N PHE A 30 -7.11 -0.10 -4.22
CA PHE A 30 -7.33 0.74 -3.05
C PHE A 30 -6.13 0.77 -2.09
N LEU A 31 -5.37 -0.33 -1.97
CA LEU A 31 -4.18 -0.39 -1.11
C LEU A 31 -3.09 0.53 -1.64
N LEU A 32 -2.90 0.52 -2.97
CA LEU A 32 -1.99 1.42 -3.66
C LEU A 32 -2.44 2.89 -3.53
N ALA A 33 -3.74 3.15 -3.66
CA ALA A 33 -4.29 4.49 -3.53
C ALA A 33 -4.14 5.04 -2.10
N MET A 34 -4.42 4.22 -1.08
CA MET A 34 -4.20 4.58 0.33
C MET A 34 -2.73 4.86 0.63
N ALA A 35 -1.82 4.02 0.13
CA ALA A 35 -0.38 4.20 0.33
C ALA A 35 0.10 5.54 -0.22
N LEU A 36 -0.33 5.90 -1.44
CA LEU A 36 -0.02 7.18 -2.06
C LEU A 36 -0.67 8.36 -1.34
N ALA A 37 -1.98 8.28 -1.06
CA ALA A 37 -2.72 9.36 -0.41
C ALA A 37 -2.27 9.62 1.04
N GLY A 38 -1.85 8.56 1.73
CA GLY A 38 -1.28 8.65 3.08
C GLY A 38 0.22 8.96 3.11
N GLU A 39 0.85 9.15 1.94
CA GLU A 39 2.30 9.36 1.79
C GLU A 39 3.14 8.32 2.57
N ALA A 40 2.67 7.08 2.61
CA ALA A 40 3.29 6.04 3.41
C ALA A 40 4.70 5.72 2.91
N ASP A 41 5.67 5.60 3.81
CA ASP A 41 7.00 5.13 3.42
C ASP A 41 7.02 3.63 3.08
N TYR A 42 6.12 2.85 3.71
CA TYR A 42 6.03 1.41 3.54
C TYR A 42 4.58 0.92 3.37
N LEU A 43 4.36 0.05 2.39
CA LEU A 43 3.20 -0.84 2.29
C LEU A 43 3.67 -2.26 2.62
N VAL A 44 3.36 -2.72 3.82
CA VAL A 44 3.80 -4.03 4.31
C VAL A 44 2.74 -5.08 4.00
N THR A 45 3.11 -6.13 3.24
CA THR A 45 2.17 -7.19 2.86
C THR A 45 2.84 -8.56 2.76
N GLY A 46 2.09 -9.62 3.09
CA GLY A 46 2.49 -11.01 2.86
C GLY A 46 2.01 -11.57 1.52
N ASP A 47 1.30 -10.77 0.72
CA ASP A 47 0.68 -11.23 -0.52
C ASP A 47 1.71 -11.42 -1.63
N ARG A 48 1.96 -12.70 -1.96
CA ARG A 48 2.86 -13.11 -3.05
C ARG A 48 2.12 -13.37 -4.36
N ARG A 49 0.79 -13.44 -4.34
CA ARG A 49 -0.05 -13.90 -5.46
C ARG A 49 -0.56 -12.75 -6.31
N SER A 50 -0.91 -11.62 -5.70
CA SER A 50 -1.54 -10.50 -6.40
C SER A 50 -0.57 -9.55 -7.11
N GLY A 51 0.74 -9.76 -6.93
CA GLY A 51 1.78 -8.97 -7.61
C GLY A 51 2.21 -7.69 -6.89
N LEU A 52 1.58 -7.32 -5.78
CA LEU A 52 2.02 -6.17 -4.96
C LEU A 52 3.50 -6.25 -4.58
N LEU A 53 3.94 -7.38 -4.04
CA LEU A 53 5.36 -7.58 -3.69
C LEU A 53 6.28 -7.54 -4.93
N GLN A 54 5.80 -8.00 -6.09
CA GLN A 54 6.58 -8.02 -7.33
C GLN A 54 6.77 -6.60 -7.89
N ARG A 55 5.80 -5.71 -7.64
CA ARG A 55 5.88 -4.28 -8.00
C ARG A 55 7.02 -3.58 -7.27
N GLY A 56 7.32 -4.00 -6.03
CA GLY A 56 8.44 -3.51 -5.21
C GLY A 56 8.27 -2.08 -4.65
N SER A 57 7.69 -1.15 -5.41
CA SER A 57 7.39 0.21 -4.96
C SER A 57 6.28 0.90 -5.75
N ILE A 58 5.75 1.97 -5.17
CA ILE A 58 4.82 2.89 -5.83
C ILE A 58 5.09 4.31 -5.34
N GLY A 59 5.48 5.21 -6.25
CA GLY A 59 6.00 6.52 -5.85
C GLY A 59 7.19 6.36 -4.90
N ARG A 60 7.10 6.95 -3.70
CA ARG A 60 8.09 6.79 -2.62
C ARG A 60 7.84 5.57 -1.73
N THR A 61 6.65 4.99 -1.78
CA THR A 61 6.25 3.89 -0.90
C THR A 61 6.95 2.60 -1.33
N ARG A 62 7.68 1.98 -0.40
CA ARG A 62 8.29 0.67 -0.59
C ARG A 62 7.28 -0.43 -0.25
N ILE A 63 7.13 -1.42 -1.13
CA ILE A 63 6.24 -2.57 -0.90
C ILE A 63 7.09 -3.74 -0.45
N VAL A 64 6.93 -4.15 0.81
CA VAL A 64 7.85 -5.08 1.47
C VAL A 64 7.12 -6.17 2.24
N THR A 65 7.82 -7.28 2.50
CA THR A 65 7.31 -8.30 3.42
C THR A 65 7.41 -7.82 4.87
N PRO A 66 6.60 -8.36 5.80
CA PRO A 66 6.75 -8.06 7.23
C PRO A 66 8.16 -8.34 7.76
N ALA A 67 8.79 -9.44 7.32
CA ALA A 67 10.14 -9.78 7.74
C ALA A 67 11.16 -8.71 7.29
N THR A 68 11.06 -8.25 6.04
CA THR A 68 11.90 -7.17 5.51
C THR A 68 11.66 -5.86 6.27
N PHE A 69 10.39 -5.50 6.51
CA PHE A 69 10.06 -4.30 7.28
C PHE A 69 10.69 -4.33 8.68
N CYS A 70 10.54 -5.44 9.41
CA CYS A 70 11.13 -5.58 10.74
C CYS A 70 12.66 -5.54 10.74
N ALA A 71 13.31 -5.95 9.66
CA ALA A 71 14.78 -5.94 9.56
C ALA A 71 15.35 -4.56 9.18
N GLU A 72 14.57 -3.73 8.49
CA GLU A 72 15.06 -2.46 7.91
C GLU A 72 14.51 -1.22 8.61
N ALA A 73 13.37 -1.31 9.30
CA ALA A 73 12.63 -0.15 9.82
C ALA A 73 12.40 -0.17 11.34
N LEU A 74 12.75 -1.26 12.03
CA LEU A 74 12.70 -1.39 13.50
C LEU A 74 14.11 -1.52 14.07
#